data_AF-A0A4V3HXC6-F1
#
_entry.id   AF-A0A4V3HXC6-F1
#
_cell.length_a   1.000
_cell.length_b   1.000
_cell.length_c   1.000
_cell.angle_alpha   90.00
_cell.angle_beta   90.00
_cell.angle_gamma   90.00
#
_symmetry.space_group_name_H-M   'P 1'
#
loop_
_entity.id
_entity.type
_entity.pdbx_description
1 polymer ?
#
loop_
_entity_poly.entity_id
_entity_poly.type
_entity_poly.pdbx_seq_one_letter_code
_entity_poly.pdbx_strand_id
1 'polypeptide(L)'
;MSGVFNVLQLVAVAACFFIIDKVGRRPLAIFGGLGGGTAWAIMAVLVGVYSKDWTANPPAGWAAVAMAFVFVLLYGISYSPLGWILAAEVYPNSHRSKGVALGTATVWLCNFIVGVATPPMMDSIGFGTYAFFSAWCFIASVWAYYLVPETKGRTLEQMDDVFKDTSAQEEKEIIRQQIMAQRRQMPQGESGKLAV
;
A
#
# COMPACT_ATOMS: atom_id res chain seq x y z
N MET A 1 16.34 -20.45 4.47
CA MET A 1 15.69 -19.85 3.28
C MET A 1 15.20 -18.42 3.53
N SER A 2 14.63 -18.12 4.70
CA SER A 2 14.15 -16.77 5.09
C SER A 2 15.14 -15.62 4.86
N GLY A 3 16.44 -15.82 5.11
CA GLY A 3 17.45 -14.78 4.85
C GLY A 3 17.56 -14.35 3.38
N VAL A 4 17.41 -15.28 2.44
CA VAL A 4 17.46 -14.99 0.99
C VAL A 4 16.24 -14.16 0.57
N PHE A 5 15.05 -14.51 1.10
CA PHE A 5 13.83 -13.74 0.89
C PHE A 5 14.01 -12.28 1.35
N ASN A 6 14.57 -12.07 2.55
CA ASN A 6 14.77 -10.73 3.10
C ASN A 6 15.78 -9.90 2.28
N VAL A 7 16.88 -10.50 1.82
CA VAL A 7 17.87 -9.80 0.99
C VAL A 7 17.28 -9.41 -0.36
N LEU A 8 16.54 -10.32 -1.01
CA LEU A 8 15.87 -10.01 -2.28
C LEU A 8 14.82 -8.93 -2.11
N GLN A 9 14.05 -8.97 -1.02
CA GLN A 9 13.09 -7.94 -0.70
C GLN A 9 13.77 -6.58 -0.50
N LEU A 10 14.89 -6.52 0.21
CA LEU A 10 15.67 -5.30 0.40
C LEU A 10 16.12 -4.71 -0.95
N VAL A 11 16.67 -5.55 -1.83
CA VAL A 11 17.10 -5.13 -3.17
C VAL A 11 15.92 -4.63 -4.01
N ALA A 12 14.79 -5.32 -3.96
CA ALA A 12 13.56 -4.93 -4.66
C ALA A 12 13.03 -3.57 -4.19
N VAL A 13 12.98 -3.34 -2.88
CA VAL A 13 12.56 -2.06 -2.30
C VAL A 13 13.55 -0.95 -2.65
N ALA A 14 14.86 -1.22 -2.60
CA ALA A 14 15.89 -0.28 -3.01
C ALA A 14 15.71 0.15 -4.48
N ALA A 15 15.41 -0.81 -5.37
CA ALA A 15 15.11 -0.53 -6.78
C ALA A 15 13.82 0.30 -6.94
N CYS A 16 12.81 0.07 -6.10
CA CYS A 16 11.56 0.84 -6.15
C CYS A 16 11.78 2.34 -5.99
N PHE A 17 12.68 2.78 -5.10
CA PHE A 17 12.94 4.20 -4.89
C PHE A 17 13.35 4.95 -6.18
N PHE A 18 14.03 4.27 -7.11
CA PHE A 18 14.41 4.87 -8.39
C PHE A 18 13.31 4.80 -9.47
N ILE A 19 12.36 3.88 -9.31
CA ILE A 19 11.31 3.59 -10.31
C ILE A 19 10.02 4.34 -10.00
N ILE A 20 9.66 4.48 -8.73
CA ILE A 20 8.36 4.97 -8.27
C ILE A 20 8.03 6.38 -8.77
N ASP A 21 9.02 7.28 -8.79
CA ASP A 21 8.82 8.65 -9.27
C ASP A 21 8.81 8.73 -10.80
N LYS A 22 9.42 7.76 -11.49
CA LYS A 22 9.42 7.71 -12.96
C LYS A 22 8.15 7.07 -13.51
N VAL A 23 7.67 5.99 -12.90
CA VAL A 23 6.51 5.23 -13.39
C VAL A 23 5.19 5.77 -12.85
N GLY A 24 5.18 6.29 -11.62
CA GLY A 24 3.94 6.69 -10.93
C GLY A 24 3.39 5.56 -10.05
N ARG A 25 2.41 5.91 -9.22
CA ARG A 25 1.92 5.04 -8.14
C ARG A 25 0.88 4.04 -8.65
N ARG A 26 -0.02 4.46 -9.55
CA ARG A 26 -1.11 3.62 -10.06
C ARG A 26 -0.61 2.49 -10.96
N PRO A 27 0.27 2.72 -11.95
CA PRO A 27 0.80 1.62 -12.78
C PRO A 27 1.59 0.60 -11.97
N LEU A 28 2.33 1.04 -10.94
CA LEU A 28 3.06 0.13 -10.06
C LEU A 28 2.12 -0.74 -9.21
N ALA A 29 1.02 -0.18 -8.69
CA ALA A 29 0.02 -0.96 -7.96
C ALA A 29 -0.64 -2.02 -8.87
N ILE A 30 -1.01 -1.67 -10.10
CA ILE A 30 -1.58 -2.61 -11.08
C ILE A 30 -0.56 -3.70 -11.44
N PHE A 31 0.68 -3.31 -11.76
CA PHE A 31 1.73 -4.26 -12.11
C PHE A 31 2.05 -5.23 -10.96
N GLY A 32 2.12 -4.72 -9.73
CA GLY A 32 2.30 -5.52 -8.53
C GLY A 32 1.17 -6.53 -8.32
N GLY A 33 -0.07 -6.12 -8.56
CA GLY A 33 -1.26 -6.94 -8.33
C GLY A 33 -1.41 -8.03 -9.39
N LEU A 34 -1.26 -7.68 -10.67
CA LEU A 34 -1.25 -8.66 -11.76
C LEU A 34 -0.07 -9.62 -11.66
N GLY A 35 1.15 -9.08 -11.51
CA GLY A 35 2.36 -9.88 -11.42
C GLY A 35 2.35 -10.79 -10.19
N GLY A 36 2.04 -10.25 -9.01
CA GLY A 36 1.92 -11.04 -7.79
C GLY A 36 0.79 -12.08 -7.87
N GLY A 37 -0.36 -11.70 -8.42
CA GLY A 37 -1.50 -12.60 -8.63
C GLY A 37 -1.16 -13.77 -9.55
N THR A 38 -0.43 -13.54 -10.64
CA THR A 38 0.03 -14.61 -11.54
C THR A 38 1.04 -15.53 -10.88
N ALA A 39 1.98 -15.01 -10.08
CA ALA A 39 2.92 -15.85 -9.32
C ALA A 39 2.18 -16.77 -8.33
N TRP A 40 1.19 -16.24 -7.60
CA TRP A 40 0.33 -17.04 -6.73
C TRP A 40 -0.53 -18.06 -7.48
N ALA A 41 -1.05 -17.71 -8.67
CA ALA A 41 -1.81 -18.63 -9.50
C ALA A 41 -0.94 -19.82 -9.96
N ILE A 42 0.28 -19.55 -10.41
CA ILE A 42 1.22 -20.60 -10.82
C ILE A 42 1.58 -21.49 -9.62
N MET A 43 1.83 -20.91 -8.44
CA MET A 43 2.04 -21.70 -7.22
C MET A 43 0.83 -22.57 -6.87
N ALA A 44 -0.40 -22.06 -7.01
CA ALA A 44 -1.61 -22.83 -6.77
C ALA A 44 -1.72 -24.06 -7.69
N VAL A 45 -1.37 -23.89 -8.97
CA VAL A 45 -1.35 -25.00 -9.95
C VAL A 45 -0.25 -26.01 -9.60
N LEU A 46 0.97 -25.54 -9.32
CA LEU A 46 2.10 -26.43 -8.98
C LEU A 46 1.83 -27.24 -7.71
N VAL A 47 1.31 -26.60 -6.66
CA VAL A 47 0.94 -27.28 -5.42
C VAL A 47 -0.26 -28.21 -5.65
N GLY A 48 -1.26 -27.79 -6.43
CA GLY A 48 -2.43 -28.62 -6.73
C GLY A 48 -2.07 -29.92 -7.47
N VAL A 49 -1.11 -29.86 -8.40
CA VAL A 49 -0.71 -31.01 -9.22
C VAL A 49 0.33 -31.90 -8.51
N TYR A 50 1.32 -31.30 -7.83
CA TYR A 50 2.49 -32.04 -7.35
C TYR A 50 2.55 -32.24 -5.83
N SER A 51 1.58 -31.72 -5.06
CA SER A 51 1.57 -31.83 -3.58
C SER A 51 1.66 -33.25 -3.02
N LYS A 52 1.19 -34.25 -3.78
CA LYS A 52 1.17 -35.65 -3.35
C LYS A 52 2.53 -36.34 -3.44
N ASP A 53 3.39 -35.91 -4.36
CA ASP A 53 4.72 -36.50 -4.55
C ASP A 53 5.71 -35.51 -5.19
N TRP A 54 6.32 -34.67 -4.33
CA TRP A 54 7.38 -33.75 -4.73
C TRP A 54 8.68 -34.47 -5.10
N THR A 55 8.92 -35.66 -4.56
CA THR A 55 10.14 -36.43 -4.81
C THR A 55 10.16 -37.06 -6.19
N ALA A 56 8.99 -37.36 -6.75
CA ALA A 56 8.85 -37.76 -8.16
C ALA A 56 9.11 -36.60 -9.13
N ASN A 57 8.90 -35.35 -8.72
CA ASN A 57 9.08 -34.17 -9.57
C ASN A 57 9.86 -33.03 -8.86
N PRO A 58 11.17 -33.21 -8.58
CA PRO A 58 11.99 -32.17 -7.97
C PRO A 58 11.99 -30.82 -8.72
N PRO A 59 11.98 -30.76 -10.06
CA PRO A 59 11.92 -29.50 -10.80
C PRO A 59 10.66 -28.67 -10.50
N ALA A 60 9.51 -29.31 -10.28
CA ALA A 60 8.26 -28.62 -9.98
C ALA A 60 8.29 -27.95 -8.60
N GLY A 61 8.94 -28.60 -7.61
CA GLY A 61 9.16 -28.01 -6.29
C GLY A 61 10.04 -26.77 -6.35
N TRP A 62 11.14 -26.83 -7.11
CA TRP A 62 12.01 -25.66 -7.33
C TRP A 62 11.31 -24.53 -8.10
N ALA A 63 10.45 -24.87 -9.06
CA ALA A 63 9.63 -23.87 -9.76
C ALA A 63 8.67 -23.14 -8.80
N ALA A 64 8.05 -23.84 -7.85
CA ALA A 64 7.18 -23.21 -6.84
C ALA A 64 7.97 -22.24 -5.95
N VAL A 65 9.18 -22.63 -5.52
CA VAL A 65 10.09 -21.76 -4.76
C VAL A 65 10.52 -20.54 -5.59
N ALA A 66 10.81 -20.71 -6.87
CA ALA A 66 11.14 -19.60 -7.78
C ALA A 66 9.98 -18.61 -7.90
N MET A 67 8.74 -19.08 -8.01
CA MET A 67 7.55 -18.21 -8.04
C MET A 67 7.37 -17.44 -6.73
N ALA A 68 7.68 -18.04 -5.57
CA ALA A 68 7.67 -17.33 -4.30
C ALA A 68 8.68 -16.17 -4.27
N PHE A 69 9.88 -16.37 -4.84
CA PHE A 69 10.86 -15.28 -4.99
C PHE A 69 10.39 -14.19 -5.95
N VAL A 70 9.78 -14.57 -7.08
CA VAL A 70 9.21 -13.61 -8.04
C VAL A 70 8.12 -12.77 -7.36
N PHE A 71 7.24 -13.39 -6.56
CA PHE A 71 6.24 -12.67 -5.80
C PHE A 71 6.87 -11.64 -4.85
N VAL A 72 7.90 -12.01 -4.10
CA VAL A 72 8.60 -11.11 -3.16
C VAL A 72 9.24 -9.93 -3.88
N LEU A 73 9.87 -10.16 -5.02
CA LEU A 73 10.47 -9.10 -5.83
C LEU A 73 9.41 -8.12 -6.35
N LEU A 74 8.32 -8.65 -6.91
CA LEU A 74 7.22 -7.84 -7.42
C LEU A 74 6.55 -7.05 -6.30
N TYR A 75 6.30 -7.67 -5.16
CA TYR A 75 5.75 -7.02 -3.97
C TYR A 75 6.67 -5.92 -3.44
N GLY A 76 7.98 -6.17 -3.39
CA GLY A 76 8.99 -5.21 -2.97
C GLY A 76 9.07 -3.97 -3.87
N ILE A 77 8.93 -4.16 -5.19
CA ILE A 77 8.94 -3.06 -6.17
C ILE A 77 7.61 -2.28 -6.21
N SER A 78 6.52 -2.85 -5.69
CA SER A 78 5.17 -2.28 -5.81
C SER A 78 4.53 -1.98 -4.45
N TYR A 79 3.70 -2.90 -3.94
CA TYR A 79 2.84 -2.70 -2.79
C TYR A 79 3.60 -2.39 -1.49
N SER A 80 4.82 -2.93 -1.33
CA SER A 80 5.59 -2.73 -0.11
C SER A 80 5.83 -1.25 0.20
N PRO A 81 6.42 -0.43 -0.69
CA PRO A 81 6.54 1.01 -0.49
C PRO A 81 5.24 1.77 -0.76
N LEU A 82 4.43 1.35 -1.73
CA LEU A 82 3.20 2.07 -2.09
C LEU A 82 2.18 2.13 -0.95
N GLY A 83 2.04 1.06 -0.16
CA GLY A 83 1.09 1.02 0.95
C GLY A 83 1.34 2.10 2.01
N TRP A 84 2.60 2.48 2.21
CA TRP A 84 2.98 3.53 3.17
C TRP A 84 2.94 4.92 2.55
N ILE A 85 3.35 5.04 1.29
CA ILE A 85 3.43 6.33 0.59
C ILE A 85 2.02 6.84 0.27
N LEU A 86 1.15 6.00 -0.30
CA LEU A 86 -0.20 6.42 -0.67
C LEU A 86 -1.02 6.85 0.55
N ALA A 87 -0.87 6.18 1.69
CA ALA A 87 -1.52 6.60 2.92
C ALA A 87 -1.12 8.04 3.31
N ALA A 88 0.13 8.45 3.11
CA ALA A 88 0.55 9.82 3.39
C ALA A 88 0.12 10.83 2.30
N GLU A 89 0.08 10.41 1.03
CA GLU A 89 -0.26 11.27 -0.12
C GLU A 89 -1.78 11.52 -0.28
N VAL A 90 -2.62 10.60 0.19
CA VAL A 90 -4.09 10.66 0.02
C VAL A 90 -4.77 11.59 1.04
N TYR A 91 -4.25 11.69 2.26
CA TYR A 91 -4.90 12.51 3.30
C TYR A 91 -4.48 13.99 3.24
N PRO A 92 -5.43 14.94 3.41
CA PRO A 92 -5.15 16.35 3.56
C PRO A 92 -4.24 16.61 4.77
N ASN A 93 -3.43 17.67 4.73
CA ASN A 93 -2.42 17.96 5.77
C ASN A 93 -2.99 17.99 7.19
N SER A 94 -4.21 18.50 7.38
CA SER A 94 -4.83 18.64 8.70
C SER A 94 -5.34 17.35 9.32
N HIS A 95 -5.67 16.36 8.50
CA HIS A 95 -6.18 15.06 8.95
C HIS A 95 -5.20 13.91 8.70
N ARG A 96 -4.07 14.18 8.04
CA ARG A 96 -3.06 13.18 7.69
C ARG A 96 -2.61 12.31 8.85
N SER A 97 -2.30 12.91 10.00
CA SER A 97 -1.83 12.14 11.16
C SER A 97 -2.87 11.10 11.61
N LYS A 98 -4.15 11.48 11.67
CA LYS A 98 -5.26 10.58 12.03
C LYS A 98 -5.50 9.50 10.97
N GLY A 99 -5.49 9.90 9.70
CA GLY A 99 -5.68 8.98 8.57
C GLY A 99 -4.57 7.94 8.45
N VAL A 100 -3.31 8.37 8.56
CA VAL A 100 -2.14 7.48 8.55
C VAL A 100 -2.15 6.54 9.76
N ALA A 101 -2.54 7.03 10.95
CA ALA A 101 -2.66 6.19 12.14
C ALA A 101 -3.71 5.09 11.95
N LEU A 102 -4.88 5.43 11.40
CA LEU A 102 -5.94 4.46 11.09
C LEU A 102 -5.46 3.44 10.04
N GLY A 103 -4.86 3.91 8.94
CA GLY A 103 -4.29 3.03 7.91
C GLY A 103 -3.24 2.07 8.46
N THR A 104 -2.37 2.55 9.34
CA THR A 104 -1.36 1.72 10.02
C THR A 104 -2.02 0.67 10.91
N ALA A 105 -3.03 1.05 11.70
CA ALA A 105 -3.78 0.12 12.53
C ALA A 105 -4.48 -0.96 11.69
N THR A 106 -5.09 -0.59 10.56
CA THR A 106 -5.70 -1.54 9.61
C THR A 106 -4.67 -2.50 9.04
N VAL A 107 -3.50 -2.02 8.62
CA VAL A 107 -2.41 -2.89 8.10
C VAL A 107 -2.00 -3.94 9.14
N TRP A 108 -1.77 -3.52 10.39
CA TRP A 108 -1.38 -4.46 11.45
C TRP A 108 -2.49 -5.45 11.80
N LEU A 109 -3.75 -5.01 11.81
CA LEU A 109 -4.90 -5.89 12.00
C LEU A 109 -5.02 -6.92 10.87
N CYS A 110 -4.89 -6.50 9.61
CA CYS A 110 -4.90 -7.40 8.46
C CYS A 110 -3.74 -8.40 8.52
N ASN A 111 -2.54 -7.96 8.90
CA ASN A 111 -1.38 -8.85 9.09
C ASN A 111 -1.65 -9.90 10.18
N PHE A 112 -2.28 -9.51 11.30
CA PHE A 112 -2.69 -10.45 12.34
C PHE A 112 -3.70 -11.48 11.83
N ILE A 113 -4.75 -11.03 11.13
CA ILE A 113 -5.76 -11.92 10.55
C ILE A 113 -5.12 -12.93 9.60
N VAL A 114 -4.28 -12.47 8.67
CA VAL A 114 -3.59 -13.35 7.72
C VAL A 114 -2.64 -14.30 8.45
N GLY A 115 -1.90 -13.82 9.46
CA GLY A 115 -0.99 -14.63 10.26
C GLY A 115 -1.68 -15.78 11.00
N VAL A 116 -2.89 -15.54 11.53
CA VAL A 116 -3.69 -16.56 12.22
C VAL A 116 -4.46 -17.45 11.25
N ALA A 117 -4.96 -16.92 10.14
CA ALA A 117 -5.80 -17.65 9.19
C ALA A 117 -5.00 -18.55 8.24
N THR A 118 -3.77 -18.16 7.86
CA THR A 118 -3.00 -18.88 6.83
C THR A 118 -2.64 -20.32 7.22
N PRO A 119 -2.19 -20.64 8.45
CA PRO A 119 -1.88 -22.03 8.80
C PRO A 119 -3.10 -22.96 8.73
N PRO A 120 -4.26 -22.64 9.34
CA PRO A 120 -5.48 -23.44 9.18
C PRO A 120 -5.96 -23.57 7.72
N MET A 121 -5.80 -22.52 6.91
CA MET A 121 -6.11 -22.60 5.48
C MET A 121 -5.18 -23.58 4.76
N MET A 122 -3.89 -23.55 5.05
CA MET A 122 -2.93 -24.47 4.45
C MET A 122 -3.27 -25.94 4.77
N ASP A 123 -3.68 -26.22 6.01
CA ASP A 123 -4.04 -27.57 6.45
C ASP A 123 -5.37 -28.06 5.85
N SER A 124 -6.35 -27.17 5.70
CA SER A 124 -7.71 -27.54 5.26
C SER A 124 -7.89 -27.55 3.74
N ILE A 125 -7.40 -26.52 3.05
CA ILE A 125 -7.64 -26.31 1.61
C ILE A 125 -6.35 -26.43 0.78
N GLY A 126 -5.17 -26.53 1.41
CA GLY A 126 -3.90 -26.79 0.73
C GLY A 126 -3.62 -25.80 -0.42
N PHE A 127 -3.67 -26.30 -1.66
CA PHE A 127 -3.49 -25.48 -2.87
C PHE A 127 -4.50 -24.33 -2.99
N GLY A 128 -5.70 -24.49 -2.41
CA GLY A 128 -6.74 -23.46 -2.37
C GLY A 128 -6.30 -22.19 -1.64
N THR A 129 -5.36 -22.30 -0.69
CA THR A 129 -4.77 -21.14 -0.01
C THR A 129 -4.03 -20.22 -0.98
N TYR A 130 -3.29 -20.80 -1.91
CA TYR A 130 -2.54 -20.05 -2.93
C TYR A 130 -3.49 -19.41 -3.96
N ALA A 131 -4.56 -20.12 -4.33
CA ALA A 131 -5.60 -19.58 -5.21
C ALA A 131 -6.37 -18.41 -4.55
N PHE A 132 -6.63 -18.50 -3.25
CA PHE A 132 -7.25 -17.42 -2.48
C PHE A 132 -6.42 -16.14 -2.51
N PHE A 133 -5.11 -16.22 -2.23
CA PHE A 133 -4.23 -15.05 -2.30
C PHE A 133 -4.07 -14.52 -3.73
N SER A 134 -4.02 -15.41 -4.74
CA SER A 134 -4.02 -15.03 -6.15
C SER A 134 -5.24 -14.17 -6.51
N ALA A 135 -6.44 -14.62 -6.12
CA ALA A 135 -7.68 -13.89 -6.36
C ALA A 135 -7.64 -12.50 -5.68
N TRP A 136 -7.15 -12.42 -4.45
CA TRP A 136 -7.04 -11.16 -3.73
C TRP A 136 -6.06 -10.18 -4.39
N CYS A 137 -4.94 -10.68 -4.95
CA CYS A 137 -4.02 -9.87 -5.74
C CYS A 137 -4.67 -9.30 -7.02
N PHE A 138 -5.48 -10.11 -7.73
CA PHE A 138 -6.20 -9.62 -8.91
C PHE A 138 -7.28 -8.61 -8.55
N ILE A 139 -8.02 -8.83 -7.46
CA ILE A 139 -8.99 -7.85 -6.93
C ILE A 139 -8.26 -6.56 -6.57
N ALA A 140 -7.11 -6.63 -5.91
CA ALA A 140 -6.29 -5.46 -5.59
C ALA A 140 -5.83 -4.71 -6.85
N SER A 141 -5.50 -5.42 -7.93
CA SER A 141 -5.18 -4.81 -9.22
C SER A 141 -6.39 -4.10 -9.86
N VAL A 142 -7.57 -4.70 -9.79
CA VAL A 142 -8.81 -4.09 -10.31
C VAL A 142 -9.16 -2.84 -9.49
N TRP A 143 -9.05 -2.92 -8.17
CA TRP A 143 -9.19 -1.79 -7.27
C TRP A 143 -8.17 -0.69 -7.60
N ALA A 144 -6.90 -1.04 -7.82
CA ALA A 144 -5.87 -0.08 -8.22
C ALA A 144 -6.17 0.58 -9.57
N TYR A 145 -6.80 -0.15 -10.49
CA TYR A 145 -7.19 0.42 -11.77
C TYR A 145 -8.32 1.45 -11.62
N TYR A 146 -9.36 1.18 -10.82
CA TYR A 146 -10.54 2.07 -10.75
C TYR A 146 -10.48 3.14 -9.64
N LEU A 147 -9.89 2.83 -8.49
CA LEU A 147 -10.00 3.65 -7.27
C LEU A 147 -8.72 4.37 -6.88
N VAL A 148 -7.55 3.96 -7.39
CA VAL A 148 -6.28 4.63 -7.05
C VAL A 148 -6.02 5.76 -8.04
N PRO A 149 -6.10 7.04 -7.61
CA PRO A 149 -5.70 8.15 -8.45
C PRO A 149 -4.17 8.17 -8.65
N GLU A 150 -3.71 8.72 -9.77
CA GLU A 150 -2.28 8.93 -9.97
C GLU A 150 -1.82 10.17 -9.21
N THR A 151 -0.90 9.99 -8.26
CA THR A 151 -0.38 11.05 -7.38
C THR A 151 0.92 11.66 -7.92
N LYS A 152 1.52 11.11 -8.98
CA LYS A 152 2.77 11.61 -9.57
C LYS A 152 2.66 13.08 -10.02
N GLY A 153 3.60 13.89 -9.54
CA GLY A 153 3.79 15.28 -10.00
C GLY A 153 2.73 16.28 -9.53
N ARG A 154 1.89 15.90 -8.56
CA ARG A 154 0.91 16.79 -7.92
C ARG A 154 1.46 17.28 -6.59
N THR A 155 1.29 18.57 -6.31
CA THR A 155 1.56 19.09 -4.97
C THR A 155 0.45 18.64 -4.02
N LEU A 156 0.74 18.55 -2.72
CA LEU A 156 -0.24 18.16 -1.69
C LEU A 156 -1.49 19.06 -1.71
N GLU A 157 -1.34 20.32 -2.09
CA GLU A 157 -2.45 21.29 -2.21
C GLU A 157 -3.35 21.01 -3.44
N GLN A 158 -2.79 20.41 -4.49
CA GLN A 158 -3.56 19.98 -5.67
C GLN A 158 -4.26 18.63 -5.45
N MET A 159 -3.91 17.88 -4.40
CA MET A 159 -4.59 16.64 -4.05
C MET A 159 -5.99 16.90 -3.48
N ASP A 160 -6.18 18.05 -2.80
CA ASP A 160 -7.50 18.51 -2.34
C ASP A 160 -8.48 18.67 -3.53
N ASP A 161 -7.99 19.17 -4.68
CA ASP A 161 -8.78 19.28 -5.92
C ASP A 161 -9.09 17.91 -6.57
N VAL A 162 -8.18 16.93 -6.45
CA VAL A 162 -8.35 15.58 -7.01
C VAL A 162 -9.39 14.78 -6.21
N PHE A 163 -9.39 14.93 -4.88
CA PHE A 163 -10.36 14.28 -3.99
C PHE A 163 -11.65 15.09 -3.79
N LYS A 164 -11.74 16.31 -4.35
CA LYS A 164 -12.84 17.28 -4.11
C LYS A 164 -13.07 17.51 -2.61
N ASP A 165 -12.01 17.52 -1.83
CA ASP A 165 -12.09 17.63 -0.38
C ASP A 165 -12.10 19.11 0.02
N THR A 166 -13.26 19.63 0.38
CA THR A 166 -13.43 21.02 0.86
C THR A 166 -13.00 21.21 2.32
N SER A 167 -12.62 20.14 3.03
CA SER A 167 -12.27 20.21 4.47
C SER A 167 -11.11 21.16 4.76
N ALA A 168 -10.10 21.22 3.89
CA ALA A 168 -8.97 22.14 4.03
C ALA A 168 -9.37 23.62 3.84
N GLN A 169 -10.39 23.90 3.03
CA GLN A 169 -10.92 25.25 2.87
C GLN A 169 -11.79 25.65 4.07
N GLU A 170 -12.63 24.74 4.56
CA GLU A 170 -13.45 24.95 5.76
C GLU A 170 -12.59 25.21 7.00
N GLU A 171 -11.51 24.45 7.21
CA GLU A 171 -10.62 24.65 8.36
C GLU A 171 -9.83 25.96 8.26
N LYS A 172 -9.38 26.34 7.06
CA LYS A 172 -8.78 27.67 6.82
C LYS A 172 -9.78 28.79 7.13
N GLU A 173 -11.04 28.65 6.76
CA GLU A 173 -12.08 29.63 7.08
C GLU A 173 -12.38 29.69 8.58
N ILE A 174 -12.47 28.55 9.27
CA ILE A 174 -12.69 28.50 10.73
C ILE A 174 -11.51 29.15 11.47
N ILE A 175 -10.26 28.84 11.10
CA ILE A 175 -9.07 29.46 11.69
C ILE A 175 -9.06 30.96 11.40
N ARG A 176 -9.42 31.39 10.18
CA ARG A 176 -9.50 32.82 9.82
C ARG A 176 -10.57 33.53 10.64
N GLN A 177 -11.73 32.91 10.83
CA GLN A 177 -12.81 33.42 11.68
C GLN A 177 -12.38 33.49 13.15
N GLN A 178 -11.65 32.50 13.66
CA GLN A 178 -11.10 32.51 15.02
C GLN A 178 -10.04 33.60 15.22
N ILE A 179 -9.12 33.79 14.28
CA ILE A 179 -8.12 34.87 14.30
C ILE A 179 -8.80 36.24 14.21
N MET A 180 -9.82 36.38 13.35
CA MET A 180 -10.61 37.62 13.25
C MET A 180 -11.42 37.89 14.52
N ALA A 181 -11.99 36.86 15.15
CA ALA A 181 -12.70 36.97 16.42
C ALA A 181 -11.74 37.35 17.56
N GLN A 182 -10.56 36.73 17.64
CA GLN A 182 -9.51 37.11 18.58
C GLN A 182 -9.02 38.54 18.36
N ARG A 183 -8.78 38.97 17.11
CA ARG A 183 -8.41 40.35 16.79
C ARG A 183 -9.47 41.37 17.21
N ARG A 184 -10.76 41.04 17.11
CA ARG A 184 -11.87 41.88 17.59
C ARG A 184 -11.94 41.97 19.12
N GLN A 185 -11.40 40.99 19.84
CA GLN A 185 -11.39 40.96 21.30
C GLN A 185 -10.11 41.53 21.93
N MET A 186 -9.08 41.87 21.13
CA MET A 186 -7.87 42.53 21.65
C MET A 186 -8.13 44.02 21.93
N PRO A 187 -7.85 44.53 23.14
CA PRO A 187 -7.92 45.96 23.43
C PRO A 187 -6.91 46.73 22.57
N GLN A 188 -7.33 47.92 22.12
CA GLN A 188 -6.74 48.73 21.04
C GLN A 188 -5.27 49.20 21.24
N GLY A 189 -4.59 48.78 22.32
CA GLY A 189 -3.25 49.22 22.72
C GLY A 189 -2.07 48.31 22.34
N GLU A 190 -2.30 47.05 21.93
CA GLU A 190 -1.20 46.09 21.66
C GLU A 190 -0.92 45.84 20.16
N SER A 191 -1.71 46.41 19.26
CA SER A 191 -1.61 46.17 17.81
C SER A 191 -0.26 46.61 17.19
N GLY A 192 0.50 47.47 17.87
CA GLY A 192 1.79 47.99 17.39
C GLY A 192 3.03 47.16 17.71
N LYS A 193 2.94 46.08 18.51
CA LYS A 193 4.13 45.33 18.98
C LYS A 193 4.52 44.10 18.17
N LEU A 194 3.73 43.72 17.15
CA LEU A 194 3.95 42.51 16.35
C LEU A 194 4.38 42.79 14.90
N ALA A 195 4.75 44.03 14.57
CA ALA A 195 5.35 44.38 13.28
C ALA A 195 6.88 44.48 13.40
N VAL A 196 7.54 43.40 13.84
CA VAL A 196 8.98 43.14 13.64
C VAL A 196 9.16 41.65 13.42
#